data_AF-A0A2X3BKB1-F1
#
_entry.id   AF-A0A2X3BKB1-F1
#
_cell.length_a   1.000
_cell.length_b   1.000
_cell.length_c   1.000
_cell.angle_alpha   90.00
_cell.angle_beta   90.00
_cell.angle_gamma   90.00
#
_symmetry.space_group_name_H-M   'P 1'
#
loop_
_entity.id
_entity.type
_entity.pdbx_description
1 polymer ?
#
loop_
_entity_poly.entity_id
_entity_poly.type
_entity_poly.pdbx_seq_one_letter_code
_entity_poly.pdbx_strand_id
1 'polypeptide(L)'
;MSKANIVHSGYGLRCEKLDKPLNLSWGWTIARCCTGRGRCRQGGCATRWSRYLSPHRNFQRWFSLGPKWREEPQALTLFGQVKSDIIHRTAFWQLPLWLSSPANRASGEMVFDAEREIYFPLRPPRPQGEVYRRYDPRVRKTLSFRVADPVLDAERFTRWMNDPRVEYFWEQSGSLEVQTAYLERQLTGKHAFPLIGCFDDRPFSYFEIYWAAEDRIGRHYSWQPFDRACICWLVNSNGAEPTTYKAGCEG
;
A
#
# COMPACT_ATOMS: atom_id res chain seq x y z
N MET A 1 16.57 -41.58 -10.83
CA MET A 1 16.48 -41.12 -9.42
C MET A 1 15.10 -40.49 -9.20
N SER A 2 14.24 -41.13 -8.41
CA SER A 2 12.87 -40.64 -8.18
C SER A 2 12.89 -39.38 -7.30
N LYS A 3 12.38 -38.25 -7.79
CA LYS A 3 12.16 -37.03 -6.99
C LYS A 3 11.15 -37.34 -5.88
N ALA A 4 11.51 -37.10 -4.63
CA ALA A 4 10.57 -37.18 -3.51
C ALA A 4 9.82 -35.85 -3.39
N ASN A 5 8.48 -35.89 -3.40
CA ASN A 5 7.65 -34.72 -3.21
C ASN A 5 7.40 -34.50 -1.71
N ILE A 6 7.46 -33.23 -1.29
CA ILE A 6 7.08 -32.81 0.06
C ILE A 6 5.62 -32.36 -0.02
N VAL A 7 4.78 -32.95 0.82
CA VAL A 7 3.32 -32.69 0.85
C VAL A 7 2.93 -32.15 2.21
N HIS A 8 2.08 -31.13 2.24
CA HIS A 8 1.53 -30.58 3.47
C HIS A 8 0.21 -31.28 3.82
N SER A 9 0.17 -31.97 4.95
CA SER A 9 -1.07 -32.48 5.54
C SER A 9 -1.40 -31.67 6.79
N GLY A 10 -2.63 -31.75 7.29
CA GLY A 10 -3.16 -30.89 8.37
C GLY A 10 -2.34 -30.82 9.67
N TYR A 11 -1.29 -31.65 9.81
CA TYR A 11 -0.39 -31.73 10.96
C TYR A 11 1.08 -31.41 10.64
N GLY A 12 1.43 -30.98 9.41
CA GLY A 12 2.79 -30.56 9.05
C GLY A 12 3.25 -31.04 7.67
N LEU A 13 4.55 -30.90 7.40
CA LEU A 13 5.18 -31.37 6.17
C LEU A 13 5.52 -32.87 6.28
N ARG A 14 5.15 -33.65 5.26
CA ARG A 14 5.43 -35.09 5.17
C ARG A 14 6.18 -35.39 3.87
N CYS A 15 7.13 -36.31 3.92
CA CYS A 15 7.68 -36.89 2.69
C CYS A 15 6.71 -37.95 2.17
N GLU A 16 6.18 -37.76 0.96
CA GLU A 16 5.16 -38.64 0.37
C GLU A 16 5.63 -40.10 0.29
N LYS A 17 6.87 -40.30 -0.13
CA LYS A 17 7.43 -41.63 -0.40
C LYS A 17 7.75 -42.43 0.87
N LEU A 18 8.11 -41.73 1.95
CA LEU A 18 8.55 -42.37 3.19
C LEU A 18 7.44 -42.46 4.23
N ASP A 19 6.30 -41.80 3.99
CA ASP A 19 5.18 -41.64 4.94
C ASP A 19 5.62 -41.20 6.35
N LYS A 20 6.77 -40.51 6.41
CA LYS A 20 7.35 -40.03 7.67
C LYS A 20 7.09 -38.54 7.81
N PRO A 21 6.61 -38.09 8.98
CA PRO A 21 6.54 -36.67 9.27
C PRO A 21 7.96 -36.10 9.21
N LEU A 22 8.15 -35.03 8.45
CA LEU A 22 9.38 -34.28 8.49
C LEU A 22 9.31 -33.42 9.76
N ASN A 23 9.96 -33.88 10.83
CA ASN A 23 10.22 -33.09 12.02
C ASN A 23 11.26 -32.00 11.71
N LEU A 24 10.91 -31.09 10.81
CA LEU A 24 11.50 -29.77 10.78
C LEU A 24 10.98 -29.08 12.04
N SER A 25 11.69 -29.27 13.15
CA SER A 25 11.52 -28.37 14.30
C SER A 25 11.86 -26.98 13.79
N TRP A 26 10.83 -26.20 13.48
CA TRP A 26 10.98 -24.77 13.24
C TRP A 26 11.61 -24.22 14.49
N GLY A 27 12.91 -23.93 14.42
CA GLY A 27 13.64 -23.37 15.55
C GLY A 27 12.87 -22.18 16.10
N TRP A 28 12.91 -22.01 17.42
CA TRP A 28 12.23 -21.00 18.24
C TRP A 28 12.43 -19.53 17.78
N THR A 29 13.13 -19.30 16.67
CA THR A 29 13.60 -18.01 16.20
C THR A 29 12.93 -17.53 14.92
N ILE A 30 12.16 -18.34 14.15
CA ILE A 30 11.88 -17.99 12.73
C ILE A 30 10.39 -17.82 12.36
N ALA A 31 9.45 -18.32 13.15
CA ALA A 31 8.02 -18.22 12.85
C ALA A 31 7.17 -17.85 14.08
N ARG A 32 6.23 -16.90 13.92
CA ARG A 32 5.20 -16.60 14.93
C ARG A 32 3.88 -17.23 14.48
N CYS A 33 3.34 -18.12 15.32
CA CYS A 33 1.94 -18.51 15.20
C CYS A 33 1.08 -17.44 15.89
N CYS A 34 0.23 -16.75 15.14
CA CYS A 34 -0.79 -15.88 15.75
C CYS A 34 -1.85 -16.75 16.45
N THR A 35 -1.76 -16.89 17.78
CA THR A 35 -2.68 -17.74 18.59
C THR A 35 -3.85 -16.95 19.21
N GLY A 36 -4.13 -15.74 18.73
CA GLY A 36 -5.12 -14.83 19.32
C GLY A 36 -6.52 -15.45 19.49
N ARG A 37 -7.13 -15.24 20.67
CA ARG A 37 -8.50 -15.68 21.00
C ARG A 37 -9.57 -14.82 20.33
N GLY A 38 -10.64 -15.43 19.81
CA GLY A 38 -11.92 -14.80 19.49
C GLY A 38 -12.07 -14.28 18.05
N ARG A 39 -13.29 -14.44 17.49
CA ARG A 39 -13.74 -13.91 16.18
C ARG A 39 -13.39 -12.43 16.08
N CYS A 40 -12.85 -12.00 14.95
CA CYS A 40 -12.65 -10.57 14.73
C CYS A 40 -13.99 -9.87 14.48
N ARG A 41 -14.11 -8.61 14.91
CA ARG A 41 -15.12 -7.71 14.32
C ARG A 41 -14.78 -7.53 12.83
N GLN A 42 -15.78 -7.21 12.00
CA GLN A 42 -15.54 -6.89 10.58
C GLN A 42 -14.42 -5.83 10.46
N GLY A 43 -13.43 -6.09 9.60
CA GLY A 43 -12.24 -5.24 9.41
C GLY A 43 -11.16 -5.30 10.51
N GLY A 44 -11.38 -6.05 11.60
CA GLY A 44 -10.49 -6.07 12.76
C GLY A 44 -9.30 -7.02 12.69
N CYS A 45 -9.33 -8.06 11.84
CA CYS A 45 -8.27 -9.07 11.80
C CYS A 45 -6.96 -8.51 11.27
N ALA A 46 -6.99 -7.70 10.21
CA ALA A 46 -5.79 -7.12 9.60
C ALA A 46 -5.01 -6.27 10.61
N THR A 47 -5.69 -5.40 11.36
CA THR A 47 -5.09 -4.61 12.44
C THR A 47 -4.51 -5.49 13.54
N ARG A 48 -5.22 -6.57 13.91
CA ARG A 48 -4.74 -7.52 14.92
C ARG A 48 -3.47 -8.21 14.47
N TRP A 49 -3.42 -8.74 13.24
CA TRP A 49 -2.23 -9.37 12.67
C TRP A 49 -1.07 -8.38 12.51
N SER A 50 -1.33 -7.15 12.04
CA SER A 50 -0.33 -6.08 11.97
C SER A 50 0.31 -5.82 13.34
N ARG A 51 -0.48 -5.76 14.42
CA ARG A 51 0.04 -5.62 15.79
C ARG A 51 0.87 -6.82 16.23
N TYR A 52 0.48 -8.03 15.87
CA TYR A 52 1.25 -9.25 16.18
C TYR A 52 2.62 -9.26 15.47
N LEU A 53 2.70 -8.70 14.26
CA LEU A 53 3.92 -8.68 13.47
C LEU A 53 4.77 -7.41 13.63
N SER A 54 4.24 -6.41 14.34
CA SER A 54 4.92 -5.14 14.58
C SER A 54 5.96 -5.07 15.71
N PRO A 55 6.08 -5.99 16.69
CA PRO A 55 7.09 -5.85 17.73
C PRO A 55 8.31 -6.76 17.54
N HIS A 56 9.47 -6.15 17.81
CA HIS A 56 10.85 -6.66 17.95
C HIS A 56 11.72 -6.87 16.71
N ARG A 57 12.96 -6.39 16.85
CA ARG A 57 14.13 -6.50 15.97
C ARG A 57 14.61 -7.94 15.72
N ASN A 58 13.99 -8.94 16.34
CA ASN A 58 14.38 -10.34 16.17
C ASN A 58 13.60 -10.93 14.98
N PHE A 59 14.35 -11.04 13.88
CA PHE A 59 13.99 -11.54 12.56
C PHE A 59 13.01 -12.73 12.57
N GLN A 60 11.74 -12.44 12.28
CA GLN A 60 10.83 -13.46 11.76
C GLN A 60 10.36 -12.98 10.39
N ARG A 61 10.90 -13.65 9.35
CA ARG A 61 10.55 -13.40 7.94
C ARG A 61 9.15 -13.91 7.61
N TRP A 62 8.58 -14.81 8.39
CA TRP A 62 7.36 -15.53 8.03
C TRP A 62 6.42 -15.65 9.23
N PHE A 63 5.12 -15.68 8.96
CA PHE A 63 4.13 -16.09 9.95
C PHE A 63 3.09 -16.99 9.29
N SER A 64 2.58 -17.93 10.09
CA SER A 64 1.41 -18.72 9.74
C SER A 64 0.28 -18.35 10.69
N LEU A 65 -0.94 -18.30 10.17
CA LEU A 65 -2.10 -18.22 11.04
C LEU A 65 -2.40 -19.64 11.51
N GLY A 66 -2.34 -19.88 12.82
CA GLY A 66 -2.50 -21.22 13.40
C GLY A 66 -3.87 -21.86 13.08
N PRO A 67 -4.09 -23.14 13.44
CA PRO A 67 -5.29 -23.91 13.08
C PRO A 67 -6.62 -23.21 13.38
N LYS A 68 -6.65 -22.37 14.42
CA LYS A 68 -7.82 -21.60 14.87
C LYS A 68 -8.27 -20.51 13.90
N TRP A 69 -7.43 -20.11 12.94
CA TRP A 69 -7.79 -19.14 11.90
C TRP A 69 -8.32 -19.79 10.63
N ARG A 70 -8.25 -21.13 10.51
CA ARG A 70 -8.72 -21.85 9.31
C ARG A 70 -10.21 -21.69 9.04
N GLU A 71 -10.99 -21.31 10.04
CA GLU A 71 -12.42 -21.09 9.94
C GLU A 71 -12.79 -19.59 9.92
N GLU A 72 -11.82 -18.68 10.09
CA GLU A 72 -12.08 -17.24 10.07
C GLU A 72 -12.18 -16.76 8.60
N PRO A 73 -13.32 -16.21 8.15
CA PRO A 73 -13.52 -15.83 6.75
C PRO A 73 -12.46 -14.86 6.21
N GLN A 74 -12.03 -13.88 7.01
CA GLN A 74 -10.99 -12.93 6.62
C GLN A 74 -9.62 -13.60 6.43
N ALA A 75 -9.32 -14.66 7.21
CA ALA A 75 -8.08 -15.43 7.04
C ALA A 75 -8.15 -16.32 5.80
N LEU A 76 -9.31 -16.92 5.53
CA LEU A 76 -9.53 -17.71 4.31
C LEU A 76 -9.40 -16.85 3.04
N THR A 77 -9.95 -15.63 3.04
CA THR A 77 -9.75 -14.67 1.93
C THR A 77 -8.27 -14.34 1.74
N LEU A 78 -7.55 -14.10 2.85
CA LEU A 78 -6.12 -13.83 2.82
C LEU A 78 -5.31 -15.00 2.24
N PHE A 79 -5.60 -16.22 2.70
CA PHE A 79 -4.95 -17.43 2.19
C PHE A 79 -5.27 -17.70 0.72
N GLY A 80 -6.50 -17.43 0.30
CA GLY A 80 -6.89 -17.50 -1.12
C GLY A 80 -6.09 -16.52 -1.99
N GLN A 81 -5.81 -15.31 -1.48
CA GLN A 81 -5.00 -14.31 -2.20
C GLN A 81 -3.52 -14.69 -2.28
N VAL A 82 -2.93 -15.18 -1.18
CA VAL A 82 -1.51 -15.54 -1.12
C VAL A 82 -1.26 -16.94 -1.70
N LYS A 83 -2.30 -17.76 -1.87
CA LYS A 83 -2.24 -19.19 -2.21
C LYS A 83 -1.32 -19.99 -1.28
N SER A 84 -1.15 -19.53 -0.04
CA SER A 84 -0.32 -20.15 0.99
C SER A 84 -0.86 -19.80 2.37
N ASP A 85 -0.68 -20.72 3.32
CA ASP A 85 -0.92 -20.51 4.75
C ASP A 85 0.29 -19.89 5.47
N ILE A 86 1.38 -19.67 4.74
CA ILE A 86 2.60 -19.00 5.19
C ILE A 86 2.73 -17.67 4.43
N ILE A 87 2.86 -16.57 5.17
CA ILE A 87 2.95 -15.23 4.59
C ILE A 87 4.28 -14.62 4.98
N HIS A 88 5.05 -14.16 3.98
CA HIS A 88 6.26 -13.40 4.25
C HIS A 88 5.91 -12.06 4.88
N ARG A 89 6.69 -11.64 5.87
CA ARG A 89 6.49 -10.38 6.58
C ARG A 89 6.51 -9.23 5.59
N THR A 90 7.43 -9.13 4.63
CA THR A 90 7.37 -7.99 3.69
C THR A 90 6.15 -8.04 2.77
N ALA A 91 5.65 -9.23 2.45
CA ALA A 91 4.48 -9.40 1.57
C ALA A 91 3.18 -9.00 2.27
N PHE A 92 3.01 -9.22 3.58
CA PHE A 92 1.74 -8.96 4.27
C PHE A 92 1.27 -7.49 4.19
N TRP A 93 2.20 -6.54 4.15
CA TRP A 93 1.87 -5.11 4.08
C TRP A 93 1.58 -4.67 2.64
N GLN A 94 1.91 -5.51 1.65
CA GLN A 94 1.57 -5.33 0.24
C GLN A 94 0.21 -5.94 -0.12
N LEU A 95 -0.38 -6.74 0.78
CA LEU A 95 -1.69 -7.34 0.55
C LEU A 95 -2.79 -6.27 0.56
N PRO A 96 -3.86 -6.45 -0.24
CA PRO A 96 -4.93 -5.45 -0.40
C PRO A 96 -5.86 -5.36 0.83
N LEU A 97 -5.41 -5.81 2.01
CA LEU A 97 -6.14 -5.78 3.28
C LEU A 97 -6.43 -4.37 3.79
N TRP A 98 -5.69 -3.39 3.28
CA TRP A 98 -5.70 -2.00 3.73
C TRP A 98 -6.43 -1.08 2.75
N LEU A 99 -6.86 -1.61 1.60
CA LEU A 99 -7.56 -0.82 0.61
C LEU A 99 -9.02 -0.64 1.04
N SER A 100 -9.49 0.60 1.01
CA SER A 100 -10.88 0.93 1.39
C SER A 100 -11.88 0.60 0.26
N SER A 101 -11.39 0.17 -0.90
CA SER A 101 -12.18 -0.37 -2.01
C SER A 101 -11.38 -1.42 -2.77
N PRO A 102 -12.02 -2.38 -3.47
CA PRO A 102 -11.32 -3.33 -4.31
C PRO A 102 -10.39 -2.62 -5.31
N ALA A 103 -9.21 -3.18 -5.55
CA ALA A 103 -8.31 -2.63 -6.55
C ALA A 103 -8.99 -2.65 -7.93
N ASN A 104 -9.11 -1.47 -8.55
CA ASN A 104 -9.60 -1.36 -9.92
C ASN A 104 -8.63 -2.12 -10.84
N ARG A 105 -9.12 -3.15 -11.52
CA ARG A 105 -8.30 -3.96 -12.44
C ARG A 105 -8.19 -3.24 -13.77
N ALA A 106 -7.00 -3.27 -14.35
CA ALA A 106 -6.82 -2.87 -15.75
C ALA A 106 -7.63 -3.81 -16.65
N SER A 107 -8.23 -3.28 -17.71
CA SER A 107 -9.02 -4.08 -18.67
C SER A 107 -8.17 -5.04 -19.50
N GLY A 108 -6.85 -4.81 -19.54
CA GLY A 108 -5.91 -5.52 -20.43
C GLY A 108 -5.90 -4.97 -21.86
N GLU A 109 -6.79 -4.02 -22.17
CA GLU A 109 -6.77 -3.25 -23.41
C GLU A 109 -5.54 -2.34 -23.44
N MET A 110 -5.05 -2.05 -24.64
CA MET A 110 -3.89 -1.20 -24.87
C MET A 110 -4.30 0.04 -25.66
N VAL A 111 -3.72 1.18 -25.31
CA VAL A 111 -4.03 2.50 -25.89
C VAL A 111 -2.73 3.13 -26.38
N PHE A 112 -2.81 3.78 -27.54
CA PHE A 112 -1.75 4.62 -28.07
C PHE A 112 -2.03 6.09 -27.76
N ASP A 113 -1.10 6.76 -27.10
CA ASP A 113 -1.12 8.21 -26.92
C ASP A 113 -0.23 8.85 -27.98
N ALA A 114 -0.86 9.49 -28.97
CA ALA A 114 -0.17 10.15 -30.07
C ALA A 114 0.62 11.39 -29.64
N GLU A 115 0.23 12.08 -28.56
CA GLU A 115 0.95 13.26 -28.05
C GLU A 115 2.30 12.87 -27.46
N ARG A 116 2.35 11.69 -26.83
CA ARG A 116 3.54 11.15 -26.16
C ARG A 116 4.28 10.10 -26.99
N GLU A 117 3.67 9.63 -28.08
CA GLU A 117 4.14 8.53 -28.93
C GLU A 117 4.40 7.24 -28.15
N ILE A 118 3.55 6.93 -27.18
CA ILE A 118 3.68 5.74 -26.31
C ILE A 118 2.47 4.81 -26.42
N TYR A 119 2.72 3.52 -26.23
CA TYR A 119 1.70 2.48 -26.21
C TYR A 119 1.67 1.79 -24.84
N PHE A 120 0.54 1.88 -24.14
CA PHE A 120 0.42 1.41 -22.75
C PHE A 120 -0.98 0.85 -22.45
N PRO A 121 -1.15 0.06 -21.36
CA PRO A 121 -2.45 -0.49 -20.99
C PRO A 121 -3.46 0.60 -20.62
N LEU A 122 -4.72 0.45 -21.02
CA LEU A 122 -5.81 1.30 -20.57
C LEU A 122 -5.86 1.30 -19.04
N ARG A 123 -5.77 2.50 -18.46
CA ARG A 123 -5.67 2.65 -17.02
C ARG A 123 -7.01 2.36 -16.35
N PRO A 124 -7.00 1.69 -15.18
CA PRO A 124 -8.20 1.54 -14.39
C PRO A 124 -8.81 2.91 -14.04
N PRO A 125 -10.13 2.97 -13.80
CA PRO A 125 -10.75 4.20 -13.32
C PRO A 125 -10.10 4.67 -12.03
N ARG A 126 -10.08 6.00 -11.85
CA ARG A 126 -9.52 6.60 -10.64
C ARG A 126 -10.34 6.17 -9.42
N PRO A 127 -9.66 5.91 -8.29
CA PRO A 127 -10.38 5.66 -7.06
C PRO A 127 -11.10 6.94 -6.62
N GLN A 128 -12.12 6.79 -5.78
CA GLN A 128 -12.84 7.90 -5.17
C GLN A 128 -12.85 7.74 -3.64
N GLY A 129 -12.89 8.86 -2.92
CA GLY A 129 -12.92 8.84 -1.46
C GLY A 129 -11.63 8.31 -0.84
N GLU A 130 -11.76 7.57 0.26
CA GLU A 130 -10.62 6.92 0.91
C GLU A 130 -10.15 5.72 0.08
N VAL A 131 -8.83 5.63 -0.13
CA VAL A 131 -8.20 4.57 -0.93
C VAL A 131 -7.42 3.60 -0.08
N TYR A 132 -7.02 4.02 1.12
CA TYR A 132 -6.17 3.25 2.01
C TYR A 132 -6.40 3.64 3.47
N ARG A 133 -6.41 2.65 4.37
CA ARG A 133 -6.42 2.85 5.82
C ARG A 133 -5.67 1.74 6.56
N ARG A 134 -4.75 2.14 7.45
CA ARG A 134 -4.02 1.22 8.32
C ARG A 134 -3.65 1.85 9.66
N TYR A 135 -3.92 1.13 10.73
CA TYR A 135 -3.35 1.45 12.04
C TYR A 135 -1.87 1.07 12.10
N ASP A 136 -1.01 2.04 12.35
CA ASP A 136 0.41 1.83 12.59
C ASP A 136 0.72 1.82 14.10
N PRO A 137 1.10 0.67 14.68
CA PRO A 137 1.32 0.56 16.11
C PRO A 137 2.61 1.23 16.60
N ARG A 138 3.56 1.58 15.72
CA ARG A 138 4.80 2.27 16.11
C ARG A 138 4.52 3.74 16.43
N VAL A 139 3.76 4.40 15.56
CA VAL A 139 3.34 5.80 15.76
C VAL A 139 2.02 5.91 16.53
N ARG A 140 1.33 4.80 16.75
CA ARG A 140 0.03 4.70 17.44
C ARG A 140 -1.07 5.54 16.80
N LYS A 141 -1.00 5.74 15.49
CA LYS A 141 -1.98 6.49 14.69
C LYS A 141 -2.51 5.64 13.56
N THR A 142 -3.69 6.00 13.08
CA THR A 142 -4.27 5.47 11.85
C THR A 142 -3.80 6.31 10.68
N LEU A 143 -2.98 5.73 9.80
CA LEU A 143 -2.62 6.33 8.53
C LEU A 143 -3.73 6.04 7.52
N SER A 144 -4.27 7.07 6.88
CA SER A 144 -5.19 6.94 5.75
C SER A 144 -4.79 7.84 4.59
N PHE A 145 -5.23 7.46 3.40
CA PHE A 145 -5.11 8.28 2.18
C PHE A 145 -6.47 8.39 1.53
N ARG A 146 -6.84 9.59 1.13
CA ARG A 146 -8.07 9.87 0.38
C ARG A 146 -7.80 10.78 -0.79
N VAL A 147 -8.64 10.70 -1.82
CA VAL A 147 -8.60 11.66 -2.94
C VAL A 147 -8.83 13.08 -2.40
N ALA A 148 -8.06 14.04 -2.91
CA ALA A 148 -8.22 15.44 -2.54
C ALA A 148 -9.57 15.97 -3.03
N ASP A 149 -10.19 16.81 -2.21
CA ASP A 149 -11.46 17.47 -2.52
C ASP A 149 -11.20 18.97 -2.56
N PRO A 150 -11.36 19.66 -3.72
CA PRO A 150 -11.10 21.08 -3.82
C PRO A 150 -11.92 21.91 -2.83
N VAL A 151 -13.16 21.50 -2.53
CA VAL A 151 -14.04 22.21 -1.60
C VAL A 151 -13.50 22.12 -0.17
N LEU A 152 -12.97 20.97 0.24
CA LEU A 152 -12.52 20.74 1.61
C LEU A 152 -11.03 21.07 1.82
N ASP A 153 -10.22 20.97 0.77
CA ASP A 153 -8.77 20.98 0.87
C ASP A 153 -8.11 22.22 0.28
N ALA A 154 -8.77 23.00 -0.60
CA ALA A 154 -8.12 24.11 -1.30
C ALA A 154 -7.48 25.14 -0.36
N GLU A 155 -8.16 25.55 0.72
CA GLU A 155 -7.57 26.49 1.68
C GLU A 155 -6.32 25.93 2.36
N ARG A 156 -6.36 24.65 2.72
CA ARG A 156 -5.24 23.98 3.38
C ARG A 156 -4.07 23.80 2.43
N PHE A 157 -4.36 23.33 1.23
CA PHE A 157 -3.42 23.16 0.15
C PHE A 157 -2.75 24.49 -0.22
N THR A 158 -3.51 25.59 -0.25
CA THR A 158 -2.98 26.94 -0.45
C THR A 158 -2.00 27.35 0.64
N ARG A 159 -2.33 27.10 1.92
CA ARG A 159 -1.39 27.38 3.01
C ARG A 159 -0.12 26.53 2.90
N TRP A 160 -0.25 25.28 2.46
CA TRP A 160 0.90 24.38 2.28
C TRP A 160 1.79 24.81 1.11
N MET A 161 1.21 25.15 -0.05
CA MET A 161 1.98 25.58 -1.22
C MET A 161 2.69 26.91 -1.05
N ASN A 162 2.16 27.78 -0.18
CA ASN A 162 2.78 29.04 0.19
C ASN A 162 3.72 28.94 1.41
N ASP A 163 3.93 27.74 1.98
CA ASP A 163 5.01 27.56 2.95
C ASP A 163 6.36 27.69 2.21
N PRO A 164 7.28 28.58 2.63
CA PRO A 164 8.53 28.83 1.91
C PRO A 164 9.35 27.56 1.63
N ARG A 165 9.24 26.54 2.49
CA ARG A 165 9.92 25.26 2.28
C ARG A 165 9.29 24.46 1.15
N VAL A 166 7.97 24.49 1.02
CA VAL A 166 7.27 23.81 -0.07
C VAL A 166 7.47 24.59 -1.37
N GLU A 167 7.31 25.91 -1.33
CA GLU A 167 7.53 26.81 -2.46
C GLU A 167 8.91 26.61 -3.09
N TYR A 168 9.96 26.49 -2.28
CA TYR A 168 11.32 26.27 -2.78
C TYR A 168 11.47 25.02 -3.68
N PHE A 169 10.68 23.97 -3.45
CA PHE A 169 10.78 22.72 -4.22
C PHE A 169 9.66 22.55 -5.26
N TRP A 170 8.48 23.08 -4.99
CA TRP A 170 7.32 22.94 -5.87
C TRP A 170 7.14 24.14 -6.81
N GLU A 171 7.56 25.32 -6.39
CA GLU A 171 7.42 26.57 -7.16
C GLU A 171 5.98 26.80 -7.63
N GLN A 172 5.00 26.37 -6.81
CA GLN A 172 3.57 26.47 -7.08
C GLN A 172 2.85 27.37 -6.06
N SER A 173 3.53 28.34 -5.43
CA SER A 173 2.86 29.33 -4.57
C SER A 173 1.82 30.12 -5.35
N GLY A 174 0.71 30.52 -4.71
CA GLY A 174 -0.35 31.26 -5.39
C GLY A 174 -1.57 31.54 -4.52
N SER A 175 -2.54 32.26 -5.10
CA SER A 175 -3.82 32.57 -4.45
C SER A 175 -4.70 31.31 -4.32
N LEU A 176 -5.73 31.39 -3.48
CA LEU A 176 -6.69 30.30 -3.30
C LEU A 176 -7.31 29.87 -4.63
N GLU A 177 -7.66 30.81 -5.51
CA GLU A 177 -8.25 30.52 -6.81
C GLU A 177 -7.30 29.72 -7.71
N VAL A 178 -6.01 30.06 -7.71
CA VAL A 178 -4.97 29.34 -8.47
C VAL A 178 -4.87 27.89 -7.98
N GLN A 179 -4.91 27.71 -6.65
CA GLN A 179 -4.76 26.41 -6.00
C GLN A 179 -6.00 25.52 -6.13
N THR A 180 -7.19 26.10 -6.05
CA THR A 180 -8.46 25.40 -6.34
C THR A 180 -8.44 24.89 -7.77
N ALA A 181 -8.12 25.76 -8.73
CA ALA A 181 -8.03 25.38 -10.13
C ALA A 181 -6.92 24.33 -10.37
N TYR A 182 -5.83 24.37 -9.60
CA TYR A 182 -4.79 23.34 -9.64
C TYR A 182 -5.33 21.97 -9.22
N LEU A 183 -6.00 21.88 -8.07
CA LEU A 183 -6.59 20.63 -7.59
C LEU A 183 -7.62 20.07 -8.57
N GLU A 184 -8.47 20.93 -9.14
CA GLU A 184 -9.44 20.54 -10.17
C GLU A 184 -8.78 20.00 -11.44
N ARG A 185 -7.69 20.63 -11.90
CA ARG A 185 -6.89 20.10 -13.03
C ARG A 185 -6.28 18.74 -12.70
N GLN A 186 -5.74 18.55 -11.51
CA GLN A 186 -5.19 17.24 -11.10
C GLN A 186 -6.29 16.17 -10.99
N LEU A 187 -7.50 16.54 -10.58
CA LEU A 187 -8.66 15.64 -10.54
C LEU A 187 -9.25 15.33 -11.90
N THR A 188 -8.90 16.08 -12.94
CA THR A 188 -9.32 15.82 -14.33
C THR A 188 -8.20 15.22 -15.19
N GLY A 189 -6.93 15.39 -14.80
CA GLY A 189 -5.76 14.88 -15.51
C GLY A 189 -5.76 13.35 -15.68
N LYS A 190 -5.37 12.85 -16.86
CA LYS A 190 -5.48 11.41 -17.18
C LYS A 190 -4.45 10.52 -16.48
N HIS A 191 -3.26 11.05 -16.25
CA HIS A 191 -2.08 10.29 -15.83
C HIS A 191 -1.83 10.32 -14.32
N ALA A 192 -2.42 11.27 -13.60
CA ALA A 192 -2.18 11.53 -12.19
C ALA A 192 -3.48 11.74 -11.41
N PHE A 193 -3.42 11.57 -10.09
CA PHE A 193 -4.48 12.05 -9.20
C PHE A 193 -3.92 12.47 -7.85
N PRO A 194 -4.55 13.47 -7.20
CA PRO A 194 -4.11 13.99 -5.92
C PRO A 194 -4.67 13.18 -4.75
N LEU A 195 -3.84 12.94 -3.74
CA LEU A 195 -4.25 12.34 -2.46
C LEU A 195 -3.87 13.25 -1.29
N ILE A 196 -4.69 13.20 -0.25
CA ILE A 196 -4.42 13.74 1.07
C ILE A 196 -4.05 12.61 2.01
N GLY A 197 -2.86 12.70 2.61
CA GLY A 197 -2.45 11.82 3.69
C GLY A 197 -3.02 12.33 5.02
N CYS A 198 -3.62 11.42 5.79
CA CYS A 198 -4.23 11.70 7.07
C CYS A 198 -3.65 10.83 8.19
N PHE A 199 -3.49 11.42 9.37
CA PHE A 199 -3.27 10.71 10.62
C PHE A 199 -4.46 10.90 11.54
N ASP A 200 -5.12 9.80 11.90
CA ASP A 200 -6.38 9.82 12.66
C ASP A 200 -7.38 10.82 12.05
N ASP A 201 -7.53 10.71 10.72
CA ASP A 201 -8.41 11.55 9.90
C ASP A 201 -8.04 13.04 9.83
N ARG A 202 -6.89 13.44 10.40
CA ARG A 202 -6.34 14.79 10.29
C ARG A 202 -5.35 14.87 9.13
N PRO A 203 -5.59 15.71 8.11
CA PRO A 203 -4.66 15.90 6.99
C PRO A 203 -3.29 16.40 7.44
N PHE A 204 -2.22 15.78 6.93
CA PHE A 204 -0.84 16.14 7.25
C PHE A 204 0.07 16.25 6.01
N SER A 205 -0.41 15.83 4.84
CA SER A 205 0.42 15.76 3.64
C SER A 205 -0.41 15.72 2.37
N TYR A 206 0.23 16.13 1.28
CA TYR A 206 -0.28 16.08 -0.08
C TYR A 206 0.58 15.13 -0.92
N PHE A 207 -0.06 14.35 -1.79
CA PHE A 207 0.60 13.42 -2.71
C PHE A 207 0.00 13.55 -4.10
N GLU A 208 0.84 13.34 -5.10
CA GLU A 208 0.41 13.07 -6.47
C GLU A 208 0.88 11.69 -6.85
N ILE A 209 -0.06 10.82 -7.20
CA ILE A 209 0.24 9.48 -7.67
C ILE A 209 0.00 9.44 -9.17
N TYR A 210 1.02 9.10 -9.94
CA TYR A 210 0.94 9.14 -11.39
C TYR A 210 1.57 7.92 -12.05
N TRP A 211 1.15 7.68 -13.29
CA TRP A 211 1.75 6.65 -14.14
C TRP A 211 3.06 7.19 -14.72
N ALA A 212 4.17 6.56 -14.35
CA ALA A 212 5.50 7.07 -14.69
C ALA A 212 5.72 7.16 -16.21
N ALA A 213 5.19 6.19 -16.97
CA ALA A 213 5.25 6.16 -18.43
C ALA A 213 4.55 7.37 -19.10
N GLU A 214 3.48 7.88 -18.49
CA GLU A 214 2.68 8.99 -19.06
C GLU A 214 3.13 10.37 -18.58
N ASP A 215 4.03 10.41 -17.59
CA ASP A 215 4.62 11.62 -17.05
C ASP A 215 5.97 11.94 -17.70
N ARG A 216 6.48 13.15 -17.47
CA ARG A 216 7.78 13.61 -17.96
C ARG A 216 8.93 12.66 -17.57
N ILE A 217 8.84 11.99 -16.41
CA ILE A 217 9.86 11.04 -15.98
C ILE A 217 10.01 9.84 -16.93
N GLY A 218 8.95 9.44 -17.64
CA GLY A 218 8.96 8.30 -18.57
C GLY A 218 9.94 8.44 -19.73
N ARG A 219 10.42 9.66 -20.02
CA ARG A 219 11.44 9.91 -21.05
C ARG A 219 12.88 9.64 -20.58
N HIS A 220 13.07 9.44 -19.28
CA HIS A 220 14.39 9.38 -18.66
C HIS A 220 14.81 7.98 -18.22
N TYR A 221 13.95 6.97 -18.36
CA TYR A 221 14.28 5.58 -18.03
C TYR A 221 13.40 4.58 -18.79
N SER A 222 13.84 3.32 -18.85
CA SER A 222 13.06 2.22 -19.42
C SER A 222 11.99 1.76 -18.42
N TRP A 223 10.79 2.31 -18.56
CA TRP A 223 9.65 2.02 -17.70
C TRP A 223 9.00 0.67 -17.99
N GLN A 224 8.37 0.09 -16.97
CA GLN A 224 7.41 -1.00 -17.12
C GLN A 224 5.97 -0.45 -17.21
N PRO A 225 5.03 -1.17 -17.85
CA PRO A 225 3.70 -0.65 -18.13
C PRO A 225 2.91 -0.17 -16.91
N PHE A 226 3.16 -0.74 -15.73
CA PHE A 226 2.43 -0.41 -14.49
C PHE A 226 3.28 0.39 -13.49
N ASP A 227 4.39 0.96 -13.93
CA ASP A 227 5.22 1.79 -13.07
C ASP A 227 4.43 3.00 -12.55
N ARG A 228 4.53 3.17 -11.23
CA ARG A 228 3.94 4.29 -10.51
C ARG A 228 5.05 5.11 -9.89
N ALA A 229 4.89 6.42 -9.98
CA ALA A 229 5.70 7.36 -9.22
C ALA A 229 4.79 8.18 -8.31
N CYS A 230 5.40 8.73 -7.27
CA CYS A 230 4.74 9.69 -6.42
C CYS A 230 5.64 10.88 -6.14
N ILE A 231 5.01 12.05 -6.02
CA ILE A 231 5.62 13.22 -5.40
C ILE A 231 4.77 13.52 -4.17
N CYS A 232 5.42 13.83 -3.05
CA CYS A 232 4.72 14.16 -1.83
C CYS A 232 5.45 15.18 -0.99
N TRP A 233 4.68 15.89 -0.15
CA TRP A 233 5.21 16.74 0.89
C TRP A 233 4.51 16.52 2.21
N LEU A 234 5.32 16.50 3.25
CA LEU A 234 4.88 16.43 4.64
C LEU A 234 4.86 17.84 5.20
N VAL A 235 3.66 18.35 5.50
CA VAL A 235 3.53 19.64 6.17
C VAL A 235 3.20 19.37 7.62
N ASN A 236 4.24 19.41 8.45
CA ASN A 236 4.10 19.20 9.88
C ASN A 236 3.69 20.52 10.54
N SER A 237 2.42 20.65 10.94
CA SER A 237 1.96 21.82 11.69
C SER A 237 2.41 21.84 13.16
N ASN A 238 3.17 20.82 13.63
CA ASN A 238 3.50 20.62 15.04
C ASN A 238 5.01 20.64 15.38
N GLY A 239 5.86 21.26 14.55
CA GLY A 239 7.24 21.59 14.95
C GLY A 239 8.22 20.42 15.14
N ALA A 240 7.91 19.20 14.72
CA ALA A 240 8.94 18.18 14.53
C ALA A 240 9.54 18.32 13.13
N GLU A 241 10.87 18.26 13.05
CA GLU A 241 11.64 18.51 11.82
C GLU A 241 11.08 17.72 10.61
N PRO A 242 10.86 18.38 9.46
CA PRO A 242 10.37 17.71 8.26
C PRO A 242 11.45 16.78 7.71
N THR A 243 11.11 15.51 7.49
CA THR A 243 11.96 14.59 6.72
C THR A 243 11.36 14.43 5.33
N THR A 244 12.07 14.91 4.29
CA THR A 244 11.70 14.72 2.88
C THR A 244 11.93 13.26 2.51
N TYR A 245 10.87 12.54 2.10
CA TYR A 245 11.00 11.20 1.53
C TYR A 245 10.62 11.27 0.05
N LYS A 246 11.60 11.25 -0.84
CA LYS A 246 11.38 10.95 -2.26
C LYS A 246 11.32 9.43 -2.40
N ALA A 247 10.13 8.86 -2.36
CA ALA A 247 9.94 7.43 -2.61
C ALA A 247 9.80 7.21 -4.12
N GLY A 248 10.89 6.79 -4.77
CA GLY A 248 10.79 6.09 -6.05
C GLY A 248 10.35 4.66 -5.77
N CYS A 249 9.23 4.22 -6.34
CA CYS A 249 8.92 2.80 -6.39
C CYS A 249 9.86 2.16 -7.42
N GLU A 250 10.94 1.53 -6.96
CA GLU A 250 11.63 0.51 -7.75
C GLU A 250 10.74 -0.75 -7.72
N GLY A 251 10.39 -1.23 -8.92
CA GLY A 251 9.50 -2.38 -9.14
C GLY A 251 10.06 -3.72 -8.71
#